data_AF-A0A380AUR3-F1
#
_entry.id   AF-A0A380AUR3-F1
#
_cell.length_a   1.000
_cell.length_b   1.000
_cell.length_c   1.000
_cell.angle_alpha   90.00
_cell.angle_beta   90.00
_cell.angle_gamma   90.00
#
_symmetry.space_group_name_H-M   'P 1'
#
loop_
_entity.id
_entity.type
_entity.pdbx_description
1 polymer ?
#
loop_
_entity_poly.entity_id
_entity_poly.type
_entity_poly.pdbx_seq_one_letter_code
_entity_poly.pdbx_strand_id
1 'polypeptide(L)'
;MIQHRPRSERGQLAVAGENYGSSLLGAPLLYFPAAVSGPQTGLIIAGTHGDESAAIVTLSCALRSIAPNQLRHHVVLAVNPDGCQLGLRANANGVDLNRNFPAANWRSGDTVYRWNSAAEARDVKLSTGGRPRFRTGNPGAVPSDPSVEAALGGVVPRAIGLY
;
A
#
# COMPACT_ATOMS: atom_id res chain seq x y z
N MET A 1 15.49 -2.87 -23.88
CA MET A 1 14.11 -2.50 -24.27
C MET A 1 13.15 -3.23 -23.34
N ILE A 2 12.13 -2.58 -22.78
CA ILE A 2 11.14 -3.25 -21.90
C ILE A 2 10.21 -4.06 -22.81
N GLN A 3 10.05 -5.35 -22.50
CA GLN A 3 9.16 -6.24 -23.23
C GLN A 3 7.80 -6.22 -22.54
N HIS A 4 6.79 -5.86 -23.31
CA HIS A 4 5.41 -5.87 -22.83
C HIS A 4 4.72 -7.18 -23.22
N ARG A 5 3.90 -7.70 -22.30
CA ARG A 5 3.01 -8.83 -22.58
C ARG A 5 1.99 -8.43 -23.65
N PRO A 6 1.55 -9.35 -24.53
CA PRO A 6 0.47 -9.10 -25.47
C PRO A 6 -0.79 -8.58 -24.76
N ARG A 7 -1.51 -7.62 -25.35
CA ARG A 7 -2.70 -7.01 -24.71
C ARG A 7 -3.74 -8.06 -24.29
N SER A 8 -3.93 -9.10 -25.11
CA SER A 8 -4.84 -10.23 -24.86
C SER A 8 -4.52 -11.02 -23.59
N GLU A 9 -3.30 -10.96 -23.08
CA GLU A 9 -2.85 -11.73 -21.90
C GLU A 9 -2.85 -10.91 -20.60
N ARG A 10 -3.20 -9.62 -20.65
CA ARG A 10 -3.09 -8.70 -19.50
C ARG A 10 -4.30 -8.79 -18.55
N GLY A 11 -5.21 -9.75 -18.74
CA GLY A 11 -6.39 -9.92 -17.89
C GLY A 11 -6.06 -10.45 -16.48
N GLN A 12 -4.95 -11.18 -16.35
CA GLN A 12 -4.53 -11.81 -15.10
C GLN A 12 -3.20 -11.23 -14.59
N LEU A 13 -3.04 -11.21 -13.27
CA LEU A 13 -1.74 -11.04 -12.64
C LEU A 13 -0.89 -12.26 -12.98
N ALA A 14 0.33 -12.04 -13.46
CA ALA A 14 1.23 -13.12 -13.83
C ALA A 14 1.85 -13.84 -12.63
N VAL A 15 1.80 -13.19 -11.46
CA VAL A 15 2.23 -13.70 -10.15
C VAL A 15 1.13 -13.40 -9.14
N ALA A 16 0.85 -14.31 -8.21
CA ALA A 16 -0.24 -14.16 -7.24
C ALA A 16 0.02 -13.06 -6.19
N GLY A 17 1.29 -12.64 -6.03
CA GLY A 17 1.74 -11.80 -4.93
C GLY A 17 1.97 -12.63 -3.67
N GLU A 18 2.78 -12.08 -2.77
CA GLU A 18 3.09 -12.67 -1.48
C GLU A 18 2.38 -11.91 -0.38
N ASN A 19 1.89 -12.67 0.60
CA ASN A 19 1.20 -12.10 1.76
C ASN A 19 2.22 -11.62 2.79
N TYR A 20 2.12 -10.34 3.19
CA TYR A 20 2.95 -9.75 4.23
C TYR A 20 2.16 -9.31 5.47
N GLY A 21 0.85 -9.58 5.53
CA GLY A 21 0.01 -9.27 6.68
C GLY A 21 -1.49 -9.30 6.39
N SER A 22 -2.29 -8.77 7.30
CA SER A 22 -3.75 -8.69 7.12
C SER A 22 -4.28 -7.30 7.44
N SER A 23 -5.31 -6.91 6.73
CA SER A 23 -6.07 -5.70 7.01
C SER A 23 -6.88 -5.85 8.31
N LEU A 24 -7.57 -4.79 8.74
CA LEU A 24 -8.41 -4.88 9.93
C LEU A 24 -9.61 -5.81 9.68
N LEU A 25 -10.18 -5.76 8.48
CA LEU A 25 -11.31 -6.61 8.09
C LEU A 25 -10.88 -8.01 7.59
N GLY A 26 -9.59 -8.33 7.65
CA GLY A 26 -9.06 -9.65 7.31
C GLY A 26 -8.69 -9.86 5.84
N ALA A 27 -8.67 -8.81 5.02
CA ALA A 27 -8.15 -8.89 3.66
C ALA A 27 -6.63 -9.10 3.69
N PRO A 28 -6.06 -9.95 2.81
CA PRO A 28 -4.62 -10.16 2.76
C PRO A 28 -3.92 -8.91 2.23
N LEU A 29 -2.78 -8.58 2.83
CA LEU A 29 -1.92 -7.51 2.36
C LEU A 29 -0.85 -8.10 1.45
N LEU A 30 -0.90 -7.72 0.18
CA LEU A 30 -0.14 -8.36 -0.89
C LEU A 30 0.93 -7.44 -1.45
N TYR A 31 2.14 -7.98 -1.58
CA TYR A 31 3.22 -7.35 -2.33
C TYR A 31 3.70 -8.28 -3.45
N PHE A 32 4.22 -7.70 -4.52
CA PHE A 32 4.75 -8.43 -5.67
C PHE A 32 6.25 -8.21 -5.70
N PRO A 33 7.07 -9.25 -5.41
CA PRO A 33 8.51 -9.08 -5.35
C PRO A 33 9.10 -8.77 -6.72
N ALA A 34 10.19 -7.99 -6.73
CA ALA A 34 10.97 -7.80 -7.95
C ALA A 34 11.52 -9.16 -8.42
N ALA A 35 11.37 -9.46 -9.71
CA ALA A 35 11.98 -10.64 -10.31
C ALA A 35 13.48 -10.43 -10.58
N VAL A 36 13.92 -9.18 -10.72
CA VAL A 36 15.32 -8.80 -10.89
C VAL A 36 15.70 -7.79 -9.82
N SER A 37 16.30 -8.29 -8.74
CA SER A 37 16.74 -7.48 -7.60
C SER A 37 18.19 -7.01 -7.76
N GLY A 38 18.47 -5.78 -7.33
CA GLY A 38 19.82 -5.20 -7.30
C GLY A 38 19.88 -3.92 -6.48
N PRO A 39 21.01 -3.20 -6.46
CA PRO A 39 21.19 -1.99 -5.63
C PRO A 39 20.22 -0.85 -5.92
N GLN A 40 19.55 -0.87 -7.09
CA GLN A 40 18.57 0.13 -7.53
C GLN A 40 17.12 -0.36 -7.36
N THR A 41 16.93 -1.55 -6.80
CA THR A 41 15.60 -2.07 -6.51
C THR A 41 14.98 -1.24 -5.40
N GLY A 42 13.71 -0.89 -5.60
CA GLY A 42 12.94 -0.04 -4.71
C GLY A 42 11.52 -0.56 -4.57
N LEU A 43 10.67 0.26 -3.96
CA LEU A 43 9.28 -0.06 -3.68
C LEU A 43 8.35 0.94 -4.37
N ILE A 44 7.36 0.44 -5.10
CA ILE A 44 6.28 1.23 -5.70
C ILE A 44 4.99 0.87 -4.97
N ILE A 45 4.33 1.85 -4.35
CA ILE A 45 3.10 1.65 -3.59
C ILE A 45 1.95 2.47 -4.16
N ALA A 46 0.73 1.95 -4.03
CA ALA A 46 -0.51 2.67 -4.29
C ALA A 46 -1.57 2.33 -3.22
N GLY A 47 -2.70 3.05 -3.27
CA GLY A 47 -3.86 2.78 -2.42
C GLY A 47 -3.60 3.00 -0.93
N THR A 48 -2.80 4.00 -0.57
CA THR A 48 -2.68 4.46 0.83
C THR A 48 -4.01 5.05 1.29
N HIS A 49 -4.66 5.85 0.44
CA HIS A 49 -6.06 6.23 0.59
C HIS A 49 -6.90 5.38 -0.34
N GLY A 50 -8.03 4.86 0.16
CA GLY A 50 -8.85 3.91 -0.59
C GLY A 50 -9.70 4.54 -1.69
N ASP A 51 -9.96 5.84 -1.61
CA ASP A 51 -10.68 6.63 -2.62
C ASP A 51 -9.80 7.04 -3.81
N GLU A 52 -8.48 6.88 -3.72
CA GLU A 52 -7.51 7.20 -4.79
C GLU A 52 -7.31 6.03 -5.78
N SER A 53 -8.42 5.48 -6.29
CA SER A 53 -8.46 4.24 -7.09
C SER A 53 -7.71 4.32 -8.43
N ALA A 54 -7.58 5.51 -9.03
CA ALA A 54 -6.91 5.69 -10.32
C ALA A 54 -5.44 5.23 -10.30
N ALA A 55 -4.73 5.48 -9.20
CA ALA A 55 -3.34 5.06 -9.03
C ALA A 55 -3.22 3.54 -8.92
N ILE A 56 -4.14 2.89 -8.18
CA ILE A 56 -4.20 1.43 -8.02
C ILE A 56 -4.42 0.76 -9.37
N VAL A 57 -5.41 1.23 -10.14
CA VAL A 57 -5.73 0.69 -11.46
C VAL A 57 -4.55 0.87 -12.42
N THR A 58 -3.94 2.05 -12.43
CA THR A 58 -2.79 2.35 -13.30
C THR A 58 -1.60 1.45 -12.97
N LEU A 59 -1.27 1.29 -11.68
CA LEU A 59 -0.17 0.44 -11.23
C LEU A 59 -0.44 -1.04 -11.51
N SER A 60 -1.67 -1.51 -11.30
CA SER A 60 -2.10 -2.87 -11.65
C SER A 60 -1.99 -3.12 -13.16
N CYS A 61 -2.40 -2.17 -14.00
CA CYS A 61 -2.25 -2.25 -15.45
C CYS A 61 -0.78 -2.30 -15.87
N ALA A 62 0.09 -1.49 -15.26
CA ALA A 62 1.52 -1.50 -15.51
C ALA A 62 2.15 -2.86 -15.13
N LEU A 63 1.86 -3.36 -13.93
CA LEU A 63 2.32 -4.66 -13.45
C LEU A 63 1.88 -5.80 -14.38
N ARG A 64 0.63 -5.80 -14.84
CA ARG A 64 0.11 -6.81 -15.79
C ARG A 64 0.65 -6.67 -17.21
N SER A 65 1.21 -5.51 -17.57
CA SER A 65 1.73 -5.23 -18.91
C SER A 65 3.21 -5.56 -19.08
N ILE A 66 4.00 -5.55 -18.01
CA ILE A 66 5.43 -5.86 -18.04
C ILE A 66 5.63 -7.39 -18.02
N ALA A 67 6.64 -7.89 -18.73
CA ALA A 67 7.03 -9.29 -18.62
C ALA A 67 7.47 -9.62 -17.18
N PRO A 68 7.00 -10.71 -16.54
CA PRO A 68 7.21 -10.93 -15.10
C PRO A 68 8.70 -10.97 -14.71
N ASN A 69 9.54 -11.55 -15.56
CA ASN A 69 10.99 -11.64 -15.41
C ASN A 69 11.74 -10.31 -15.60
N GLN A 70 11.04 -9.20 -15.88
CA GLN A 70 11.61 -7.86 -16.05
C GLN A 70 11.21 -6.89 -14.93
N LEU A 71 10.44 -7.35 -13.93
CA LEU A 71 10.04 -6.51 -12.81
C LEU A 71 11.25 -6.21 -11.90
N ARG A 72 11.67 -4.94 -11.82
CA ARG A 72 12.87 -4.51 -11.08
C ARG A 72 12.62 -3.92 -9.70
N HIS A 73 11.36 -3.59 -9.41
CA HIS A 73 10.93 -2.97 -8.16
C HIS A 73 9.82 -3.81 -7.54
N HIS A 74 9.78 -3.84 -6.20
CA HIS A 74 8.67 -4.43 -5.47
C HIS A 74 7.42 -3.55 -5.67
N VAL A 75 6.24 -4.17 -5.70
CA VAL A 75 4.98 -3.47 -5.91
C VAL A 75 3.98 -3.81 -4.81
N VAL A 76 3.32 -2.80 -4.24
CA VAL A 76 2.13 -2.97 -3.41
C VAL A 76 0.98 -2.23 -4.08
N LEU A 77 -0.02 -2.97 -4.57
CA LEU A 77 -1.13 -2.38 -5.31
C LEU A 77 -2.08 -1.59 -4.40
N ALA A 78 -2.31 -2.08 -3.18
CA ALA A 78 -3.19 -1.45 -2.21
C ALA A 78 -2.64 -1.63 -0.79
N VAL A 79 -2.15 -0.54 -0.21
CA VAL A 79 -1.74 -0.48 1.20
C VAL A 79 -2.97 -0.52 2.13
N ASN A 80 -4.12 0.00 1.68
CA ASN A 80 -5.38 0.06 2.42
C ASN A 80 -6.51 -0.69 1.68
N PRO A 81 -6.48 -2.03 1.63
CA PRO A 81 -7.52 -2.79 0.90
C PRO A 81 -8.93 -2.55 1.48
N ASP A 82 -9.06 -2.37 2.79
CA ASP A 82 -10.35 -2.08 3.43
C ASP A 82 -10.93 -0.74 2.97
N GLY A 83 -10.10 0.32 2.96
CA GLY A 83 -10.51 1.62 2.45
C GLY A 83 -10.88 1.55 0.97
N CYS A 84 -10.13 0.79 0.17
CA CYS A 84 -10.44 0.60 -1.26
C CYS A 84 -11.80 -0.07 -1.46
N GLN A 85 -12.08 -1.11 -0.68
CA GLN A 85 -13.36 -1.82 -0.71
C GLN A 85 -14.53 -0.92 -0.29
N LEU A 86 -14.31 -0.05 0.70
CA LEU A 86 -15.34 0.82 1.25
C LEU A 86 -15.45 2.17 0.51
N GLY A 87 -14.55 2.48 -0.43
CA GLY A 87 -14.47 3.79 -1.08
C GLY A 87 -14.10 4.93 -0.11
N LEU A 88 -13.32 4.63 0.93
CA LEU A 88 -12.94 5.58 1.97
C LEU A 88 -11.48 6.01 1.84
N ARG A 89 -11.23 7.29 2.11
CA ARG A 89 -9.87 7.81 2.30
C ARG A 89 -9.11 7.07 3.41
N ALA A 90 -9.78 6.84 4.53
CA ALA A 90 -9.22 6.20 5.71
C ALA A 90 -9.26 4.66 5.63
N ASN A 91 -8.63 3.99 6.59
CA ASN A 91 -8.86 2.56 6.82
C ASN A 91 -10.21 2.31 7.54
N ALA A 92 -10.54 1.05 7.81
CA ALA A 92 -11.77 0.67 8.50
C ALA A 92 -11.93 1.21 9.94
N ASN A 93 -10.87 1.75 10.55
CA ASN A 93 -10.92 2.42 11.87
C ASN A 93 -11.07 3.95 11.75
N GLY A 94 -11.26 4.51 10.55
CA GLY A 94 -11.31 5.95 10.35
C GLY A 94 -9.97 6.66 10.52
N VAL A 95 -8.85 5.93 10.43
CA VAL A 95 -7.50 6.47 10.53
C VAL A 95 -6.98 6.85 9.14
N ASP A 96 -6.48 8.08 9.00
CA ASP A 96 -5.69 8.48 7.83
C ASP A 96 -4.30 7.83 7.94
N LEU A 97 -4.05 6.78 7.15
CA LEU A 97 -2.81 6.02 7.19
C LEU A 97 -1.58 6.89 6.89
N ASN A 98 -1.73 7.93 6.06
CA ASN A 98 -0.67 8.87 5.72
C ASN A 98 -0.41 9.90 6.83
N ARG A 99 -1.14 9.83 7.95
CA ARG A 99 -0.88 10.58 9.19
C ARG A 99 -0.58 9.67 10.38
N ASN A 100 -0.47 8.37 10.15
CA ASN A 100 -0.25 7.36 11.17
C ASN A 100 1.14 6.70 11.08
N PHE A 101 1.99 7.16 10.16
CA PHE A 101 3.39 6.77 10.07
C PHE A 101 4.18 7.20 11.33
N PRO A 102 5.05 6.34 11.89
CA PRO A 102 5.89 6.67 13.05
C PRO A 102 7.08 7.54 12.64
N ALA A 103 6.77 8.73 12.13
CA ALA A 103 7.73 9.78 11.88
C ALA A 103 7.89 10.64 13.15
N ALA A 104 9.07 11.27 13.32
CA ALA A 104 9.37 12.10 14.49
C ALA A 104 8.38 13.27 14.70
N ASN A 105 7.67 13.67 13.65
CA ASN A 105 6.66 14.73 13.66
C ASN A 105 5.22 14.22 13.83
N TRP A 106 5.01 12.95 14.16
CA TRP A 106 3.67 12.42 14.40
C TRP A 106 2.98 13.11 15.57
N ARG A 107 1.67 13.37 15.44
CA ARG A 107 0.83 13.97 16.48
C ARG A 107 -0.45 13.18 16.64
N SER A 108 -0.81 12.86 17.87
CA SER A 108 -2.08 12.22 18.21
C SER A 108 -3.25 13.19 18.05
N GLY A 109 -4.42 12.66 17.68
CA GLY A 109 -5.68 13.40 17.64
C GLY A 109 -6.35 13.31 16.28
N ASP A 110 -6.89 14.44 15.83
CA ASP A 110 -7.62 14.54 14.57
C ASP A 110 -6.74 15.15 13.48
N THR A 111 -7.00 14.72 12.26
CA THR A 111 -6.54 15.38 11.04
C THR A 111 -7.75 15.72 10.18
N VAL A 112 -7.57 16.67 9.26
CA VAL A 112 -8.61 17.09 8.33
C VAL A 112 -8.15 16.96 6.89
N TYR A 113 -9.04 16.46 6.05
CA TYR A 113 -8.85 16.44 4.60
C TYR A 113 -9.93 17.27 3.90
N ARG A 114 -9.65 17.60 2.64
CA ARG A 114 -10.60 18.31 1.79
C ARG A 114 -11.54 17.27 1.17
N TRP A 115 -12.85 17.46 1.30
CA TRP A 115 -13.84 16.50 0.79
C TRP A 115 -13.61 16.13 -0.69
N ASN A 116 -13.37 17.12 -1.55
CA ASN A 116 -12.99 16.94 -2.96
C ASN A 116 -12.35 18.23 -3.50
N SER A 117 -11.93 18.24 -4.76
CA SER A 117 -11.29 19.43 -5.37
C SER A 117 -12.16 20.69 -5.37
N ALA A 118 -13.49 20.55 -5.37
CA ALA A 118 -14.44 21.66 -5.38
C ALA A 118 -14.71 22.25 -3.98
N ALA A 119 -14.40 21.51 -2.89
CA ALA A 119 -14.63 22.00 -1.55
C ALA A 119 -13.65 23.12 -1.16
N GLU A 120 -14.19 24.17 -0.52
CA GLU A 120 -13.45 25.38 -0.15
C GLU A 120 -12.50 25.16 1.03
N ALA A 121 -12.83 24.22 1.92
CA ALA A 121 -12.11 23.99 3.17
C ALA A 121 -11.66 22.53 3.36
N ARG A 122 -10.74 22.34 4.32
CA ARG A 122 -10.33 21.03 4.84
C ARG A 122 -10.96 20.85 6.22
N ASP A 123 -12.12 20.26 6.26
CA ASP A 123 -12.98 20.18 7.45
C ASP A 123 -13.45 18.75 7.75
N VAL A 124 -13.27 17.80 6.83
CA VAL A 124 -13.65 16.41 7.05
C VAL A 124 -12.63 15.74 7.96
N LYS A 125 -13.07 15.41 9.17
CA LYS A 125 -12.23 14.85 10.23
C LYS A 125 -11.92 13.37 10.01
N LEU A 126 -10.68 13.00 10.28
CA LEU A 126 -10.18 11.63 10.39
C LEU A 126 -9.26 11.54 11.62
N SER A 127 -9.02 10.34 12.12
CA SER A 127 -8.06 10.13 13.22
C SER A 127 -6.63 10.00 12.69
N THR A 128 -5.63 10.45 13.45
CA THR A 128 -4.21 10.12 13.24
C THR A 128 -3.79 8.80 13.92
N GLY A 129 -4.73 8.14 14.59
CA GLY A 129 -4.54 6.93 15.40
C GLY A 129 -4.20 7.22 16.87
N GLY A 130 -4.44 6.26 17.76
CA GLY A 130 -4.18 6.41 19.20
C GLY A 130 -2.69 6.34 19.60
N ARG A 131 -1.83 5.87 18.70
CA ARG A 131 -0.36 5.80 18.84
C ARG A 131 0.28 5.90 17.44
N PRO A 132 1.54 6.35 17.31
CA PRO A 132 2.29 6.26 16.06
C PRO A 132 2.56 4.79 15.78
N ARG A 133 1.65 4.14 15.09
CA ARG A 133 1.73 2.73 14.71
C ARG A 133 0.72 2.55 13.60
N PHE A 134 1.18 2.17 12.41
CA PHE A 134 0.30 1.75 11.33
C PHE A 134 -0.38 0.45 11.76
N ARG A 135 -1.60 0.59 12.26
CA ARG A 135 -2.38 -0.54 12.79
C ARG A 135 -3.37 -0.98 11.72
N THR A 136 -3.06 -2.10 11.08
CA THR A 136 -3.98 -2.93 10.30
C THR A 136 -3.83 -4.38 10.79
N GLY A 137 -4.91 -4.99 11.28
CA GLY A 137 -5.00 -6.44 11.51
C GLY A 137 -4.21 -7.04 12.68
N ASN A 138 -4.63 -8.25 13.07
CA ASN A 138 -4.09 -9.09 14.17
C ASN A 138 -2.64 -9.56 13.91
N PRO A 139 -1.87 -9.97 14.94
CA PRO A 139 -0.47 -10.38 14.78
C PRO A 139 -0.40 -11.78 14.14
N GLY A 140 0.05 -11.86 12.89
CA GLY A 140 0.28 -13.13 12.21
C GLY A 140 1.20 -12.98 11.00
N ALA A 141 2.30 -13.74 11.05
CA ALA A 141 3.33 -13.98 10.02
C ALA A 141 4.28 -12.82 9.68
N VAL A 142 5.55 -13.01 10.07
CA VAL A 142 6.70 -12.18 9.68
C VAL A 142 7.21 -12.65 8.31
N PRO A 143 7.50 -11.76 7.35
CA PRO A 143 8.23 -12.15 6.14
C PRO A 143 9.66 -12.60 6.51
N SER A 144 10.06 -13.80 6.10
CA SER A 144 11.39 -14.37 6.39
C SER A 144 12.51 -13.87 5.47
N ASP A 145 12.21 -12.94 4.54
CA ASP A 145 13.15 -12.46 3.53
C ASP A 145 13.73 -11.07 3.91
N PRO A 146 15.05 -10.97 4.18
CA PRO A 146 15.70 -9.70 4.53
C PRO A 146 15.62 -8.62 3.44
N SER A 147 15.41 -9.00 2.17
CA SER A 147 15.21 -8.03 1.07
C SER A 147 13.86 -7.33 1.15
N VAL A 148 12.85 -7.99 1.72
CA VAL A 148 11.51 -7.44 1.98
C VAL A 148 11.54 -6.48 3.15
N GLU A 149 12.25 -6.82 4.23
CA GLU A 149 12.51 -5.90 5.34
C GLU A 149 13.30 -4.67 4.89
N ALA A 150 14.29 -4.83 4.01
CA ALA A 150 15.07 -3.71 3.49
C ALA A 150 14.25 -2.81 2.53
N ALA A 151 13.40 -3.40 1.69
CA ALA A 151 12.56 -2.67 0.73
C ALA A 151 11.34 -1.99 1.38
N LEU A 152 10.71 -2.64 2.36
CA LEU A 152 9.54 -2.12 3.08
C LEU A 152 9.94 -1.26 4.30
N GLY A 153 11.06 -1.57 4.97
CA GLY A 153 11.48 -0.95 6.23
C GLY A 153 11.88 0.52 6.14
N GLY A 154 12.16 1.05 4.94
CA GLY A 154 12.52 2.46 4.73
C GLY A 154 11.36 3.37 4.26
N VAL A 155 10.37 2.82 3.56
CA VAL A 155 9.28 3.60 2.90
C VAL A 155 7.93 3.40 3.59
N VAL A 156 7.78 2.30 4.32
CA VAL A 156 6.56 1.88 4.99
C VAL A 156 6.92 1.71 6.47
N PRO A 157 7.12 2.82 7.22
CA PRO A 157 7.70 2.73 8.55
C PRO A 157 6.77 1.92 9.48
N ARG A 158 7.23 0.72 9.83
CA ARG A 158 6.56 -0.25 10.74
C ARG A 158 5.05 -0.38 10.54
N ALA A 159 4.66 -0.36 9.29
CA ALA A 159 3.35 -0.67 8.77
C ALA A 159 3.52 -2.07 8.22
N ILE A 160 3.26 -3.13 8.99
CA ILE A 160 1.96 -3.82 8.97
C ILE A 160 1.88 -4.80 10.17
N GLY A 161 2.51 -4.40 11.28
CA GLY A 161 2.62 -5.20 12.49
C GLY A 161 3.97 -5.88 12.59
N LEU A 162 4.69 -5.55 13.66
CA LEU A 162 5.46 -6.45 14.51
C LEU A 162 5.78 -5.67 15.78
N TYR A 163 5.39 -6.29 16.90
CA TYR A 163 5.28 -5.76 18.28
C TYR A 163 4.17 -4.72 18.48
#